data_AF-A0A6B3N132-F1
#
_entry.id   AF-A0A6B3N132-F1
#
_cell.length_a   1.000
_cell.length_b   1.000
_cell.length_c   1.000
_cell.angle_alpha   90.00
_cell.angle_beta   90.00
_cell.angle_gamma   90.00
#
_symmetry.space_group_name_H-M   'P 1'
#
loop_
_entity.id
_entity.type
_entity.pdbx_description
1 polymer ?
#
loop_
_entity_poly.entity_id
_entity_poly.type
_entity_poly.pdbx_seq_one_letter_code
_entity_poly.pdbx_strand_id
1 'polypeptide(L)'
;MTPKPDATGYLLKMIPQFIEELILKYGENVEFRIADIGAGTGTLAIRIVDEAIKRGISYCIVYAVEPEEKDVEVGINICKQNGCYYESTKSLGVAFKQEPYTETGVAELRNECAIIWFY
;
A
#
# COMPACT_ATOMS: atom_id res chain seq x y z
N MET A 1 0.44 30.07 -12.09
CA MET A 1 -0.13 28.72 -12.17
C MET A 1 -0.68 28.38 -10.79
N THR A 2 -1.97 28.09 -10.67
CA THR A 2 -2.53 27.58 -9.42
C THR A 2 -1.94 26.18 -9.19
N PRO A 3 -1.33 25.86 -8.04
CA PRO A 3 -0.85 24.51 -7.77
C PRO A 3 -2.01 23.54 -7.96
N LYS A 4 -1.82 22.48 -8.75
CA LYS A 4 -2.77 21.37 -8.75
C LYS A 4 -2.77 20.81 -7.32
N PRO A 5 -3.93 20.52 -6.73
CA PRO A 5 -3.98 19.79 -5.46
C PRO A 5 -3.11 18.54 -5.57
N ASP A 6 -2.26 18.31 -4.58
CA ASP A 6 -1.45 17.08 -4.51
C ASP A 6 -2.40 15.87 -4.60
N ALA A 7 -2.19 15.03 -5.61
CA ALA A 7 -3.02 13.85 -5.87
C ALA A 7 -3.07 12.92 -4.64
N THR A 8 -1.99 12.90 -3.85
CA THR A 8 -1.90 12.16 -2.59
C THR A 8 -3.03 12.51 -1.63
N GLY A 9 -3.34 13.80 -1.45
CA GLY A 9 -4.39 14.26 -0.54
C GLY A 9 -5.80 13.87 -0.98
N TYR A 10 -6.03 13.72 -2.29
CA TYR A 10 -7.30 13.23 -2.83
C TYR A 10 -7.41 11.71 -2.65
N LEU A 11 -6.34 10.98 -2.96
CA LEU A 11 -6.29 9.51 -2.85
C LEU A 11 -6.45 9.04 -1.40
N LEU A 12 -5.85 9.75 -0.44
CA LEU A 12 -6.02 9.46 0.99
C LEU A 12 -7.49 9.49 1.42
N LYS A 13 -8.32 10.31 0.79
CA LYS A 13 -9.78 10.37 1.06
C LYS A 13 -10.55 9.24 0.40
N MET A 14 -10.00 8.63 -0.65
CA MET A 14 -10.63 7.50 -1.36
C MET A 14 -10.33 6.15 -0.75
N ILE A 15 -9.28 6.02 0.07
CA ILE A 15 -8.89 4.73 0.69
C ILE A 15 -10.06 4.01 1.40
N PRO A 16 -10.89 4.68 2.21
CA PRO A 16 -12.05 4.02 2.83
C PRO A 16 -12.99 3.37 1.81
N GLN A 17 -13.33 4.10 0.74
CA GLN A 17 -14.19 3.59 -0.33
C GLN A 17 -13.50 2.46 -1.10
N PHE A 18 -12.20 2.58 -1.38
CA PHE A 18 -11.42 1.54 -2.03
C PHE A 18 -11.47 0.21 -1.25
N ILE A 19 -11.29 0.26 0.08
CA ILE A 19 -11.42 -0.93 0.94
C ILE A 19 -12.84 -1.48 0.92
N GLU A 20 -13.88 -0.64 0.95
CA GLU A 20 -15.27 -1.08 0.83
C GLU A 20 -15.53 -1.84 -0.47
N GLU A 21 -15.03 -1.33 -1.59
CA GLU A 21 -15.18 -1.97 -2.90
C GLU A 21 -14.47 -3.33 -2.94
N LEU A 22 -13.29 -3.46 -2.32
CA LEU A 22 -12.59 -4.74 -2.19
C LEU A 22 -13.40 -5.75 -1.35
N ILE A 23 -13.94 -5.33 -0.21
CA ILE A 23 -14.78 -6.18 0.65
C ILE A 23 -16.05 -6.61 -0.10
N LEU A 24 -16.73 -5.68 -0.78
CA LEU A 24 -17.94 -5.97 -1.54
C LEU A 24 -17.69 -6.97 -2.66
N LYS A 25 -16.53 -6.89 -3.31
CA LYS A 25 -16.18 -7.73 -4.46
C LYS A 25 -15.70 -9.12 -4.06
N TYR A 26 -14.89 -9.23 -3.00
CA TYR A 26 -14.19 -10.47 -2.66
C TYR A 26 -14.62 -11.08 -1.32
N GLY A 27 -15.32 -10.32 -0.48
CA GLY A 27 -15.72 -10.71 0.88
C GLY A 27 -14.74 -10.21 1.95
N GLU A 28 -15.18 -10.24 3.21
CA GLU A 28 -14.42 -9.73 4.37
C GLU A 28 -13.34 -10.70 4.88
N ASN A 29 -13.43 -11.99 4.53
CA ASN A 29 -12.58 -13.07 5.04
C ASN A 29 -11.49 -13.50 4.06
N VAL A 30 -11.16 -12.66 3.09
CA VAL A 30 -10.12 -12.93 2.08
C VAL A 30 -8.85 -12.15 2.42
N GLU A 31 -7.71 -12.68 1.96
CA GLU A 31 -6.44 -11.97 2.04
C GLU A 31 -6.37 -10.92 0.93
N PHE A 32 -6.26 -9.65 1.32
CA PHE A 32 -5.99 -8.58 0.38
C PHE A 32 -4.48 -8.42 0.18
N ARG A 33 -4.04 -8.56 -1.06
CA ARG A 33 -2.69 -8.20 -1.49
C ARG A 33 -2.80 -6.97 -2.39
N ILE A 34 -2.12 -5.90 -2.02
CA ILE A 34 -2.17 -4.62 -2.73
C ILE A 34 -0.75 -4.19 -3.05
N ALA A 35 -0.50 -3.69 -4.25
CA ALA A 35 0.77 -3.09 -4.63
C ALA A 35 0.61 -1.58 -4.79
N ASP A 36 1.40 -0.80 -4.06
CA ASP A 36 1.53 0.66 -4.16
C ASP A 36 2.85 0.94 -4.91
N ILE A 37 2.75 1.18 -6.22
CA ILE A 37 3.93 1.39 -7.09
C ILE A 37 4.26 2.87 -7.13
N GLY A 38 5.51 3.21 -6.82
CA GLY A 38 5.91 4.61 -6.64
C GLY A 38 5.55 5.13 -5.27
N ALA A 39 5.73 4.28 -4.25
CA ALA A 39 5.23 4.52 -2.92
C ALA A 39 5.94 5.68 -2.20
N GLY A 40 7.15 6.06 -2.63
CA GLY A 40 8.03 6.93 -1.87
C GLY A 40 8.21 6.40 -0.45
N THR A 41 7.81 7.18 0.55
CA THR A 41 7.86 6.79 1.97
C THR A 41 6.65 5.94 2.42
N GLY A 42 5.76 5.55 1.51
CA GLY A 42 4.64 4.62 1.76
C GLY A 42 3.41 5.23 2.43
N THR A 43 3.19 6.54 2.26
CA THR A 43 2.05 7.24 2.91
C THR A 43 0.69 6.60 2.58
N LEU A 44 0.47 6.21 1.32
CA LEU A 44 -0.76 5.53 0.89
C LEU A 44 -0.83 4.11 1.46
N ALA A 45 0.23 3.32 1.30
CA ALA A 45 0.31 1.97 1.86
C ALA A 45 0.01 1.92 3.37
N ILE A 46 0.60 2.82 4.16
CA ILE A 46 0.35 2.93 5.59
C ILE A 46 -1.12 3.22 5.87
N ARG A 47 -1.73 4.15 5.12
CA ARG A 47 -3.13 4.52 5.32
C ARG A 47 -4.10 3.41 4.94
N ILE A 48 -3.78 2.62 3.91
CA ILE A 48 -4.55 1.43 3.52
C ILE A 48 -4.56 0.41 4.66
N VAL A 49 -3.39 0.14 5.27
CA VAL A 49 -3.28 -0.78 6.41
C VAL A 49 -4.02 -0.26 7.64
N ASP A 50 -3.89 1.04 7.96
CA ASP A 50 -4.63 1.69 9.06
C ASP A 50 -6.16 1.55 8.87
N GLU A 51 -6.66 1.77 7.66
CA GLU A 51 -8.08 1.59 7.35
C GLU A 51 -8.52 0.13 7.42
N ALA A 52 -7.69 -0.81 6.96
CA ALA A 52 -7.96 -2.25 7.07
C ALA A 52 -8.10 -2.68 8.53
N ILE A 53 -7.20 -2.22 9.41
CA ILE A 53 -7.27 -2.47 10.87
C ILE A 53 -8.57 -1.93 11.45
N LYS A 54 -8.94 -0.68 11.13
CA LYS A 54 -10.18 -0.05 11.61
C LYS A 54 -11.44 -0.82 11.26
N ARG A 55 -11.42 -1.51 10.12
CA ARG A 55 -12.55 -2.32 9.62
C ARG A 55 -12.50 -3.78 10.07
N GLY A 56 -11.51 -4.15 10.90
CA GLY A 56 -11.37 -5.52 11.41
C GLY A 56 -10.85 -6.52 10.38
N ILE A 57 -10.29 -6.05 9.25
CA ILE A 57 -9.66 -6.93 8.26
C ILE A 57 -8.42 -7.56 8.90
N SER A 58 -8.38 -8.88 8.91
CA SER A 58 -7.29 -9.63 9.56
C SER A 58 -6.14 -9.97 8.61
N TYR A 59 -6.35 -9.86 7.29
CA TYR A 59 -5.39 -10.27 6.24
C TYR A 59 -5.28 -9.17 5.16
N CYS A 60 -4.27 -8.30 5.27
CA CYS A 60 -4.05 -7.20 4.33
C CYS A 60 -2.56 -6.85 4.24
N ILE A 61 -1.93 -7.26 3.14
CA ILE A 61 -0.52 -6.99 2.86
C ILE A 61 -0.45 -5.94 1.76
N VAL A 62 0.19 -4.81 2.05
CA VAL A 62 0.46 -3.77 1.05
C VAL A 62 1.95 -3.75 0.72
N TYR A 63 2.30 -4.05 -0.53
CA TYR A 63 3.65 -3.95 -1.06
C TYR A 63 3.91 -2.51 -1.52
N ALA A 64 4.69 -1.77 -0.73
CA ALA A 64 5.17 -0.44 -1.08
C ALA A 64 6.44 -0.56 -1.92
N VAL A 65 6.33 -0.31 -3.23
CA VAL A 65 7.43 -0.49 -4.19
C VAL A 65 8.06 0.85 -4.51
N GLU A 66 9.34 0.99 -4.19
CA GLU A 66 10.09 2.24 -4.34
C GLU A 66 11.57 1.97 -4.69
N PRO A 67 12.11 2.51 -5.80
CA PRO A 67 13.52 2.37 -6.16
C PRO A 67 14.47 3.13 -5.23
N GLU A 68 14.06 4.29 -4.71
CA GLU A 68 14.94 5.16 -3.93
C GLU A 68 15.15 4.59 -2.52
N GLU A 69 16.37 4.07 -2.27
CA GLU A 69 16.76 3.41 -1.01
C GLU A 69 16.43 4.26 0.21
N LYS A 70 16.71 5.56 0.13
CA LYS A 70 16.45 6.52 1.21
C LYS A 70 14.97 6.58 1.58
N ASP A 71 14.08 6.58 0.58
CA ASP A 71 12.64 6.67 0.83
C ASP A 71 12.10 5.36 1.39
N VAL A 72 12.63 4.22 0.94
CA VAL A 72 12.39 2.90 1.52
C VAL A 72 12.79 2.85 3.00
N GLU A 73 14.01 3.27 3.34
CA GLU A 73 14.49 3.27 4.73
C GLU A 73 13.61 4.15 5.63
N VAL A 74 13.26 5.35 5.17
CA VAL A 74 12.36 6.26 5.88
C VAL A 74 10.99 5.60 6.08
N GLY A 75 10.41 5.03 5.02
CA GLY A 75 9.12 4.37 5.07
C GLY A 75 9.07 3.17 6.02
N ILE A 76 10.12 2.33 6.04
CA ILE A 76 10.27 1.22 6.99
C ILE A 76 10.27 1.74 8.43
N ASN A 77 11.02 2.80 8.71
CA ASN A 77 11.09 3.38 10.06
C ASN A 77 9.73 3.95 10.50
N ILE A 78 9.01 4.65 9.61
CA ILE A 78 7.65 5.14 9.88
C ILE A 78 6.72 3.95 10.19
N CYS A 79 6.79 2.87 9.40
CA CYS A 79 5.94 1.70 9.62
C CYS A 79 6.22 1.00 10.95
N LYS A 80 7.50 0.91 11.35
CA LYS A 80 7.88 0.35 12.66
C LYS A 80 7.34 1.21 13.80
N GLN A 81 7.45 2.53 13.71
CA GLN A 81 6.92 3.46 14.70
C GLN A 81 5.38 3.38 14.82
N ASN A 82 4.69 3.18 13.69
CA ASN A 82 3.24 3.07 13.63
C ASN A 82 2.71 1.64 13.89
N GLY A 83 3.59 0.67 14.12
CA GLY A 83 3.20 -0.73 14.34
C GLY A 83 2.61 -1.43 13.11
N CYS A 84 2.75 -0.87 11.91
CA CYS A 84 2.20 -1.41 10.66
C CYS A 84 3.25 -2.04 9.74
N TYR A 85 4.51 -2.15 10.19
CA TYR A 85 5.55 -2.85 9.44
C TYR A 85 5.24 -4.35 9.33
N TYR A 86 5.22 -4.85 8.09
CA TYR A 86 5.02 -6.26 7.80
C TYR A 86 6.27 -7.07 8.13
N GLU A 87 6.06 -8.14 8.90
CA GLU A 87 7.03 -9.19 9.16
C GLU A 87 6.41 -10.49 8.64
N SER A 88 7.22 -11.44 8.15
CA SER A 88 6.71 -12.67 7.50
C SER A 88 5.81 -13.54 8.39
N THR A 89 5.76 -13.28 9.69
CA THR A 89 4.88 -13.93 10.68
C THR A 89 3.53 -13.23 10.87
N LYS A 90 3.33 -12.07 10.25
CA LYS A 90 2.09 -11.27 10.33
C LYS A 90 1.23 -11.53 9.09
N SER A 91 -0.08 -11.37 9.25
CA SER A 91 -1.06 -11.41 8.17
C SER A 91 -1.43 -10.02 7.63
N LEU A 92 -0.95 -8.96 8.30
CA LEU A 92 -1.32 -7.59 8.02
C LEU A 92 -0.13 -6.65 8.19
N GLY A 93 0.07 -5.75 7.23
CA GLY A 93 1.13 -4.74 7.29
C GLY A 93 1.58 -4.22 5.93
N VAL A 94 2.53 -3.28 5.98
CA VAL A 94 3.22 -2.74 4.81
C VAL A 94 4.57 -3.45 4.66
N ALA A 95 4.78 -4.06 3.50
CA ALA A 95 6.04 -4.66 3.08
C ALA A 95 6.72 -3.74 2.06
N PHE A 96 7.85 -3.13 2.43
CA PHE A 96 8.62 -2.34 1.48
C PHE A 96 9.44 -3.25 0.56
N LYS A 97 9.45 -2.90 -0.72
CA LYS A 97 10.27 -3.54 -1.76
C LYS A 97 11.09 -2.47 -2.46
N GLN A 98 12.42 -2.54 -2.31
CA GLN A 98 13.33 -1.69 -3.04
C GLN A 98 13.54 -2.24 -4.45
N GLU A 99 12.71 -1.81 -5.39
CA GLU A 99 12.73 -2.33 -6.76
C GLU A 99 12.54 -1.21 -7.79
N PRO A 100 13.23 -1.26 -8.95
CA PRO A 100 12.96 -0.35 -10.05
C PRO A 100 11.58 -0.60 -10.65
N TYR A 101 10.92 0.46 -11.14
CA TYR A 101 9.62 0.37 -11.82
C TYR A 101 9.75 -0.24 -13.23
N THR A 102 10.19 -1.49 -13.33
CA THR A 102 10.29 -2.22 -14.59
C THR A 102 8.96 -2.86 -14.94
N GLU A 103 8.66 -2.99 -16.25
CA GLU A 103 7.46 -3.69 -16.71
C GLU A 103 7.38 -5.11 -16.15
N THR A 104 8.53 -5.79 -16.01
CA THR A 104 8.61 -7.15 -15.46
C THR A 104 8.26 -7.20 -13.97
N GLY A 105 8.83 -6.34 -13.13
CA GLY A 105 8.53 -6.31 -11.69
C GLY A 105 7.07 -5.93 -11.40
N VAL A 106 6.52 -5.00 -12.18
CA VAL A 106 5.09 -4.65 -12.10
C VAL A 106 4.21 -5.80 -12.61
N ALA A 107 4.64 -6.54 -13.66
CA ALA A 107 3.91 -7.68 -14.21
C ALA A 107 3.72 -8.82 -13.19
N GLU A 108 4.76 -9.11 -12.40
CA GLU A 108 4.70 -10.14 -11.34
C GLU A 108 3.67 -9.77 -10.26
N LEU A 109 3.62 -8.50 -9.85
CA LEU A 109 2.64 -8.02 -8.87
C LEU A 109 1.20 -8.02 -9.41
N ARG A 110 0.98 -7.90 -10.73
CA ARG A 110 -0.38 -7.89 -11.34
C ARG A 110 -1.13 -9.20 -11.16
N ASN A 111 -0.42 -10.31 -11.10
CA ASN A 111 -1.04 -11.63 -11.01
C ASN A 111 -1.50 -11.97 -9.59
N GLU A 112 -0.97 -11.27 -8.58
CA GLU A 112 -1.18 -11.59 -7.17
C GLU A 112 -1.83 -10.45 -6.37
N CYS A 113 -1.82 -9.21 -6.88
CA CYS A 113 -2.24 -8.02 -6.14
C CYS A 113 -3.27 -7.17 -6.89
N ALA A 114 -4.12 -6.47 -6.14
CA ALA A 114 -4.74 -5.24 -6.63
C ALA A 114 -3.65 -4.16 -6.76
N ILE A 115 -3.58 -3.45 -7.88
CA ILE A 115 -2.50 -2.48 -8.12
C ILE A 115 -3.01 -1.06 -8.02
N ILE A 116 -2.23 -0.25 -7.31
CA ILE A 116 -2.30 1.19 -7.23
C ILE A 116 -1.01 1.72 -7.86
N TRP A 117 -1.11 2.53 -8.92
CA TRP A 117 0.04 3.06 -9.66
C TRP A 117 -0.17 4.54 -9.97
N PHE A 118 0.84 5.38 -9.72
CA PHE A 118 0.80 6.79 -10.11
C PHE A 118 2.10 7.26 -10.76
N TYR A 119 1.94 8.11 -11.77
CA TYR A 119 2.99 8.85 -12.51
C TYR A 119 3.00 10.32 -12.09
#